data_AF-A0A1X0QHW9-F1
#
_entry.id   AF-A0A1X0QHW9-F1
#
_cell.length_a   1.000
_cell.length_b   1.000
_cell.length_c   1.000
_cell.angle_alpha   90.00
_cell.angle_beta   90.00
_cell.angle_gamma   90.00
#
_symmetry.space_group_name_H-M   'P 1'
#
loop_
_entity.id
_entity.type
_entity.pdbx_description
1 polymer ?
#
loop_
_entity_poly.entity_id
_entity_poly.type
_entity_poly.pdbx_seq_one_letter_code
_entity_poly.pdbx_strand_id
1 'polypeptide(L)'
;MFRALNTELDDLRNKVELEKEKLINLYNDTLLNGKYEEFLECGLIYKENESILQEGKSNILYNFVKNRPLPIVEDKLIKFKICENKQAFYMYIRKVLNMKDFIKTRNLLNKAKNMGWYDYEYMNLNTKLNNEYYYN
;
A
#
# COMPACT_ATOMS: atom_id res chain seq x y z
N MET A 1 -35.71 6.74 30.28
CA MET A 1 -34.81 7.58 29.48
C MET A 1 -33.37 7.06 29.47
N PHE A 2 -32.72 6.84 30.62
CA PHE A 2 -31.35 6.28 30.68
C PHE A 2 -31.16 4.90 30.01
N ARG A 3 -32.15 4.00 30.10
CA ARG A 3 -32.06 2.68 29.46
C ARG A 3 -32.01 2.76 27.93
N ALA A 4 -32.81 3.63 27.30
CA ALA A 4 -32.83 3.79 25.85
C ALA A 4 -31.52 4.39 25.32
N LEU A 5 -30.96 5.37 26.03
CA LEU A 5 -29.67 5.97 25.73
C LEU A 5 -28.52 4.95 25.81
N ASN A 6 -28.55 4.04 26.79
CA ASN A 6 -27.56 2.96 26.88
C ASN A 6 -27.71 1.94 25.73
N THR A 7 -28.94 1.61 25.33
CA THR A 7 -29.19 0.69 24.21
C THR A 7 -28.69 1.26 22.88
N GLU A 8 -28.91 2.56 22.62
CA GLU A 8 -28.41 3.21 21.39
C GLU A 8 -26.88 3.27 21.34
N LEU A 9 -26.23 3.50 22.48
CA LEU A 9 -24.77 3.48 22.61
C LEU A 9 -24.20 2.07 22.39
N ASP A 10 -24.81 1.04 22.97
CA ASP A 10 -24.39 -0.35 22.79
C ASP A 10 -24.58 -0.80 21.34
N ASP A 11 -25.69 -0.42 20.69
CA ASP A 11 -25.93 -0.71 19.28
C ASP A 11 -24.89 -0.05 18.36
N LEU A 12 -24.48 1.19 18.66
CA LEU A 12 -23.44 1.87 17.90
C LEU A 12 -22.10 1.15 18.05
N ARG A 13 -21.71 0.79 19.29
CA ARG A 13 -20.48 0.04 19.55
C ARG A 13 -20.47 -1.29 18.81
N ASN A 14 -21.59 -2.01 18.82
CA ASN A 14 -21.72 -3.27 18.09
C ASN A 14 -21.53 -3.09 16.58
N LYS A 15 -22.06 -1.99 15.99
CA LYS A 15 -21.87 -1.70 14.56
C LYS A 15 -20.42 -1.36 14.20
N VAL A 16 -19.73 -0.60 15.07
CA VAL A 16 -18.31 -0.27 14.88
C VAL A 16 -17.45 -1.53 14.91
N GLU A 17 -17.67 -2.41 15.88
CA GLU A 17 -16.94 -3.69 15.98
C GLU A 17 -17.28 -4.62 14.80
N LEU A 18 -18.53 -4.67 14.35
CA LEU A 18 -18.92 -5.47 13.19
C LEU A 18 -18.24 -4.99 11.90
N GLU A 19 -18.11 -3.67 11.68
CA GLU A 19 -17.36 -3.14 10.53
C GLU A 19 -15.88 -3.53 10.62
N LYS A 20 -15.29 -3.40 11.80
CA LYS A 20 -13.90 -3.80 12.05
C LYS A 20 -13.64 -5.25 11.69
N GLU A 21 -14.50 -6.17 12.14
CA GLU A 21 -14.40 -7.60 11.80
C GLU A 21 -14.50 -7.82 10.28
N LYS A 22 -15.42 -7.14 9.60
CA LYS A 22 -15.55 -7.23 8.14
C LYS A 22 -14.30 -6.72 7.41
N LEU A 23 -13.71 -5.61 7.87
CA LEU A 23 -12.48 -5.07 7.30
C LEU A 23 -11.31 -6.05 7.48
N ILE A 24 -11.16 -6.64 8.66
CA ILE A 24 -10.12 -7.64 8.94
C ILE A 24 -10.30 -8.87 8.06
N ASN A 25 -11.53 -9.37 7.92
CA ASN A 25 -11.81 -10.51 7.05
C ASN A 25 -11.51 -10.20 5.58
N LEU A 26 -11.95 -9.04 5.09
CA LEU A 26 -11.64 -8.61 3.73
C LEU A 26 -10.12 -8.51 3.49
N TYR A 27 -9.38 -7.95 4.45
CA TYR A 27 -7.92 -7.87 4.38
C TYR A 27 -7.27 -9.25 4.24
N ASN A 28 -7.68 -10.21 5.09
CA ASN A 28 -7.15 -11.57 5.08
C ASN A 28 -7.50 -12.28 3.76
N ASP A 29 -8.75 -12.16 3.31
CA ASP A 29 -9.21 -12.74 2.03
C ASP A 29 -8.46 -12.15 0.84
N THR A 30 -8.19 -10.85 0.86
CA THR A 30 -7.40 -10.18 -0.18
C THR A 30 -5.97 -10.71 -0.22
N LEU A 31 -5.32 -10.94 0.93
CA LEU A 31 -3.97 -11.49 0.98
C LEU A 31 -3.92 -12.94 0.45
N LEU A 32 -4.91 -13.75 0.81
CA LEU A 32 -4.99 -15.16 0.41
C LEU A 32 -5.34 -15.33 -1.07
N ASN A 33 -6.31 -14.56 -1.58
CA ASN A 33 -6.89 -14.75 -2.90
C ASN A 33 -6.38 -13.77 -3.96
N GLY A 34 -5.50 -12.82 -3.59
CA GLY A 34 -4.90 -11.84 -4.52
C GLY A 34 -5.89 -10.78 -5.05
N LYS A 35 -7.02 -10.61 -4.36
CA LYS A 35 -8.09 -9.64 -4.67
C LYS A 35 -7.77 -8.25 -4.12
N TYR A 36 -6.63 -7.69 -4.55
CA TYR A 36 -6.08 -6.45 -4.01
C TYR A 36 -6.98 -5.23 -4.23
N GLU A 37 -7.61 -5.13 -5.40
CA GLU A 37 -8.43 -3.96 -5.74
C GLU A 37 -9.65 -3.81 -4.81
N GLU A 38 -10.26 -4.93 -4.41
CA GLU A 38 -11.42 -4.95 -3.49
C GLU A 38 -11.09 -4.25 -2.16
N PHE A 39 -9.90 -4.48 -1.60
CA PHE A 39 -9.50 -3.82 -0.35
C PHE A 39 -9.02 -2.38 -0.56
N LEU A 40 -8.28 -2.11 -1.64
CA LEU A 40 -7.74 -0.76 -1.90
C LEU A 40 -8.85 0.27 -2.13
N GLU A 41 -9.95 -0.17 -2.73
CA GLU A 41 -11.13 0.64 -3.02
C GLU A 41 -12.16 0.63 -1.87
N CYS A 42 -11.92 -0.18 -0.83
CA CYS A 42 -12.76 -0.22 0.36
C CYS A 42 -12.80 1.16 1.03
N GLY A 43 -14.01 1.61 1.35
CA GLY A 43 -14.30 2.82 2.10
C GLY A 43 -14.66 2.52 3.56
N LEU A 44 -14.75 3.57 4.38
CA LEU A 44 -15.15 3.48 5.78
C LEU A 44 -16.57 4.02 5.97
N ILE A 45 -17.30 3.37 6.86
CA ILE A 45 -18.56 3.83 7.42
C ILE A 45 -18.29 4.52 8.76
N TYR A 46 -17.44 3.94 9.62
CA TYR A 46 -17.08 4.48 10.93
C TYR A 46 -15.62 4.95 10.98
N LYS A 47 -15.37 6.13 11.55
CA LYS A 47 -14.03 6.74 11.62
C LYS A 47 -13.11 6.00 12.59
N GLU A 48 -13.70 5.34 13.57
CA GLU A 48 -13.02 4.52 14.58
C GLU A 48 -12.15 3.42 13.95
N ASN A 49 -12.49 2.98 12.73
CA ASN A 49 -11.78 1.94 12.00
C ASN A 49 -10.76 2.48 10.98
N GLU A 50 -10.52 3.80 10.96
CA GLU A 50 -9.65 4.43 9.96
C GLU A 50 -8.21 3.94 10.02
N SER A 51 -7.63 3.82 11.21
CA SER A 51 -6.25 3.34 11.38
C SER A 51 -6.06 1.94 10.79
N ILE A 52 -6.99 1.03 11.07
CA ILE A 52 -6.99 -0.35 10.58
C ILE A 52 -7.03 -0.38 9.06
N LEU A 53 -7.90 0.42 8.44
CA LEU A 53 -7.98 0.48 6.98
C LEU A 53 -6.69 1.03 6.37
N GLN A 54 -6.12 2.10 6.92
CA GLN A 54 -4.91 2.73 6.37
C GLN A 54 -3.69 1.80 6.49
N GLU A 55 -3.50 1.15 7.63
CA GLU A 55 -2.44 0.15 7.83
C GLU A 55 -2.60 -1.02 6.85
N GLY A 56 -3.82 -1.54 6.73
CA GLY A 56 -4.16 -2.57 5.75
C GLY A 56 -3.82 -2.13 4.33
N LYS A 57 -4.19 -0.90 3.93
CA LYS A 57 -3.96 -0.40 2.57
C LYS A 57 -2.47 -0.30 2.26
N SER A 58 -1.64 0.14 3.21
CA SER A 58 -0.19 0.18 3.00
C SER A 58 0.38 -1.21 2.70
N ASN A 59 0.02 -2.22 3.49
CA ASN A 59 0.50 -3.58 3.26
C ASN A 59 -0.07 -4.21 1.98
N ILE A 60 -1.36 -4.00 1.70
CA ILE A 60 -2.00 -4.47 0.46
C ILE A 60 -1.35 -3.82 -0.76
N LEU A 61 -1.04 -2.52 -0.74
CA LEU A 61 -0.34 -1.84 -1.83
C LEU A 61 1.03 -2.46 -2.11
N TYR A 62 1.82 -2.71 -1.06
CA TYR A 62 3.11 -3.37 -1.20
C TYR A 62 2.96 -4.75 -1.86
N ASN A 63 2.02 -5.57 -1.40
CA ASN A 63 1.77 -6.91 -1.95
C ASN A 63 1.23 -6.88 -3.38
N PHE A 64 0.35 -5.92 -3.70
CA PHE A 64 -0.13 -5.68 -5.06
C PHE A 64 1.06 -5.40 -5.99
N VAL A 65 1.92 -4.45 -5.64
CA VAL A 65 3.10 -4.12 -6.45
C VAL A 65 4.02 -5.32 -6.58
N LYS A 66 4.30 -6.03 -5.48
CA LYS A 66 5.19 -7.20 -5.44
C LYS A 66 4.70 -8.32 -6.35
N ASN A 67 3.42 -8.66 -6.30
CA ASN A 67 2.88 -9.88 -6.91
C ASN A 67 2.31 -9.67 -8.31
N ARG A 68 2.10 -8.43 -8.77
CA ARG A 68 1.54 -8.15 -10.11
C ARG A 68 2.61 -7.74 -11.12
N PRO A 69 2.51 -8.16 -12.41
CA PRO A 69 3.40 -7.71 -13.48
C PRO A 69 3.55 -6.19 -13.56
N LEU A 70 4.72 -5.70 -13.98
CA LEU A 70 5.03 -4.26 -14.05
C LEU A 70 3.99 -3.46 -14.87
N PRO A 71 3.52 -3.91 -16.06
CA PRO A 71 2.51 -3.15 -16.82
C PRO A 71 1.22 -2.91 -16.03
N ILE A 72 0.73 -3.94 -15.33
CA ILE A 72 -0.49 -3.84 -14.49
C ILE A 72 -0.28 -2.86 -13.33
N VAL A 73 0.91 -2.84 -12.74
CA VAL A 73 1.25 -1.89 -11.68
C VAL A 73 1.26 -0.46 -12.23
N GLU A 74 1.86 -0.26 -13.40
CA GLU A 74 1.98 1.05 -14.06
C GLU A 74 0.61 1.66 -14.40
N ASP A 75 -0.30 0.84 -14.92
CA ASP A 75 -1.68 1.25 -15.21
C ASP A 75 -2.44 1.76 -13.97
N LYS A 76 -2.04 1.32 -12.78
CA LYS A 76 -2.72 1.64 -11.52
C LYS A 76 -1.94 2.62 -10.63
N LEU A 77 -0.77 3.13 -11.06
CA LEU A 77 0.10 4.01 -10.26
C LEU A 77 -0.63 5.23 -9.69
N ILE A 78 -1.41 5.91 -10.54
CA ILE A 78 -2.13 7.14 -10.16
C ILE A 78 -3.34 6.78 -9.30
N LYS A 79 -4.16 5.82 -9.76
CA LYS A 79 -5.40 5.42 -9.08
C LYS A 79 -5.15 5.01 -7.63
N PHE A 80 -4.13 4.21 -7.39
CA PHE A 80 -3.80 3.68 -6.07
C PHE A 80 -2.71 4.48 -5.35
N LYS A 81 -2.29 5.62 -5.90
CA LYS A 81 -1.31 6.52 -5.28
C LYS A 81 -0.03 5.79 -4.83
N ILE A 82 0.43 4.83 -5.65
CA ILE A 82 1.57 3.96 -5.31
C ILE A 82 2.84 4.78 -5.03
N CYS A 83 3.01 5.90 -5.74
CA CYS A 83 4.16 6.81 -5.54
C CYS A 83 4.10 7.66 -4.26
N GLU A 84 2.96 7.69 -3.56
CA GLU A 84 2.79 8.41 -2.29
C GLU A 84 3.03 7.47 -1.09
N ASN A 85 2.96 6.15 -1.30
CA ASN A 85 3.26 5.15 -0.28
C ASN A 85 4.71 4.67 -0.40
N LYS A 86 5.53 4.97 0.61
CA LYS A 86 6.97 4.68 0.62
C LYS A 86 7.32 3.20 0.36
N GLN A 87 6.66 2.28 1.06
CA GLN A 87 6.94 0.84 0.93
C GLN A 87 6.57 0.32 -0.46
N ALA A 88 5.37 0.66 -0.95
CA ALA A 88 4.93 0.27 -2.28
C ALA A 88 5.80 0.91 -3.38
N PHE A 89 6.23 2.16 -3.19
CA PHE A 89 7.10 2.87 -4.12
C PHE A 89 8.47 2.21 -4.26
N TYR A 90 9.13 1.83 -3.16
CA TYR A 90 10.39 1.12 -3.26
C TYR A 90 10.25 -0.26 -3.91
N MET A 91 9.15 -0.98 -3.64
CA MET A 91 8.87 -2.24 -4.33
C MET A 91 8.69 -2.03 -5.84
N TYR A 92 8.07 -0.92 -6.23
CA TYR A 92 7.94 -0.53 -7.63
C TYR A 92 9.31 -0.22 -8.26
N ILE A 93 10.17 0.55 -7.57
CA ILE A 93 11.55 0.82 -8.03
C ILE A 93 12.33 -0.49 -8.22
N ARG A 94 12.24 -1.43 -7.27
CA ARG A 94 12.88 -2.76 -7.38
C ARG A 94 12.42 -3.49 -8.64
N LYS A 95 11.12 -3.42 -8.97
CA LYS A 95 10.59 -4.03 -10.18
C LYS A 95 11.11 -3.40 -11.46
N VAL A 96 11.14 -2.07 -11.52
CA VAL A 96 11.68 -1.34 -12.68
C VAL A 96 13.17 -1.66 -12.87
N LEU A 97 13.94 -1.71 -11.78
CA LEU A 97 15.36 -2.09 -11.82
C LEU A 97 15.55 -3.52 -12.34
N ASN A 98 14.74 -4.48 -11.87
CA ASN A 98 14.81 -5.87 -12.33
C ASN A 98 14.46 -6.01 -13.83
N MET A 99 13.68 -5.09 -14.39
CA MET A 99 13.41 -5.01 -15.83
C MET A 99 14.53 -4.30 -16.62
N LYS A 100 15.63 -3.93 -15.95
CA LYS A 100 16.79 -3.22 -16.50
C LYS A 100 16.47 -1.85 -17.10
N ASP A 101 15.36 -1.23 -16.69
CA ASP A 101 15.07 0.17 -17.05
C ASP A 101 15.80 1.13 -16.10
N PHE A 102 17.11 1.26 -16.34
CA PHE A 102 18.02 2.00 -15.46
C PHE A 102 17.72 3.51 -15.43
N ILE A 103 17.30 4.08 -16.56
CA ILE A 103 16.95 5.51 -16.67
C ILE A 103 15.74 5.80 -15.80
N LYS A 104 14.67 5.00 -15.94
CA LYS A 104 13.47 5.15 -15.12
C LYS A 104 13.77 4.90 -13.65
N THR A 105 14.56 3.89 -13.33
CA THR A 105 14.99 3.61 -11.95
C THR A 105 15.71 4.82 -11.32
N ARG A 106 16.66 5.45 -12.04
CA ARG A 106 17.38 6.63 -11.56
C ARG A 106 16.43 7.80 -11.30
N ASN A 107 15.48 8.05 -12.21
CA ASN A 107 14.48 9.11 -12.05
C ASN A 107 13.58 8.87 -10.83
N LEU A 108 13.16 7.62 -10.61
CA LEU A 108 12.35 7.25 -9.45
C LEU A 108 13.12 7.37 -8.13
N LEU A 109 14.41 7.00 -8.10
CA LEU A 109 15.27 7.23 -6.93
C LEU A 109 15.44 8.72 -6.64
N ASN A 110 15.66 9.55 -7.65
CA ASN A 110 15.71 11.01 -7.46
C ASN A 110 14.39 11.55 -6.87
N LYS A 111 13.24 11.01 -7.29
CA LYS A 111 11.95 11.33 -6.69
C LYS A 111 11.88 10.91 -5.21
N ALA A 112 12.30 9.69 -4.86
CA ALA A 112 12.37 9.25 -3.47
C ALA A 112 13.25 10.19 -2.60
N LYS A 113 14.41 10.59 -3.14
CA LYS A 113 15.32 11.53 -2.48
C LYS A 113 14.64 12.88 -2.22
N ASN A 114 13.93 13.43 -3.21
CA ASN A 114 13.20 14.70 -3.07
C ASN A 114 12.06 14.63 -2.05
N MET A 115 11.49 13.44 -1.82
CA MET A 115 10.49 13.18 -0.78
C MET A 115 11.10 12.99 0.62
N GLY A 116 12.42 13.12 0.77
CA GLY A 116 13.13 12.87 2.03
C GLY A 116 13.27 11.39 2.38
N TRP A 117 13.00 10.47 1.45
CA TRP A 117 13.14 9.02 1.65
C TRP A 117 14.58 8.60 1.34
N TYR A 118 15.53 9.10 2.13
CA TYR A 118 16.96 8.80 2.00
C TYR A 118 17.40 7.81 3.08
N ASP A 119 16.86 6.60 3.02
CA ASP A 119 17.07 5.55 4.00
C ASP A 119 17.87 4.37 3.45
N TYR A 120 17.98 3.30 4.25
CA TYR A 120 18.72 2.10 3.87
C TYR A 120 18.19 1.45 2.58
N GLU A 121 16.87 1.45 2.35
CA GLU A 121 16.30 0.89 1.11
C GLU A 121 16.71 1.71 -0.12
N TYR A 122 16.68 3.04 0.00
CA TYR A 122 17.20 3.93 -1.04
C TYR A 122 18.66 3.62 -1.36
N MET A 123 19.51 3.55 -0.33
CA MET A 123 20.95 3.31 -0.51
C MET A 123 21.20 1.99 -1.21
N ASN A 124 20.51 0.93 -0.79
CA ASN A 124 20.65 -0.40 -1.38
C ASN A 124 20.26 -0.38 -2.87
N LEU A 125 19.12 0.22 -3.22
CA LEU A 125 18.67 0.35 -4.60
C LEU A 125 19.62 1.19 -5.45
N ASN A 126 20.14 2.29 -4.90
CA ASN A 126 21.08 3.16 -5.59
C ASN A 126 22.43 2.46 -5.85
N THR A 127 22.95 1.73 -4.86
CA THR A 127 24.16 0.90 -5.02
C THR A 127 23.96 -0.18 -6.07
N LYS A 128 22.82 -0.88 -6.04
CA LYS A 128 22.49 -1.89 -7.06
C LYS A 128 22.41 -1.30 -8.46
N LEU A 129 21.71 -0.17 -8.62
CA LEU A 129 21.62 0.53 -9.90
C LEU A 129 23.01 0.89 -10.43
N ASN A 130 23.89 1.44 -9.60
CA ASN A 130 25.25 1.79 -10.03
C ASN A 130 26.04 0.53 -10.42
N ASN A 131 26.00 -0.52 -9.63
CA ASN A 131 26.71 -1.77 -9.94
C ASN A 131 26.18 -2.46 -11.20
N GLU A 132 24.89 -2.37 -11.51
CA GLU A 132 24.33 -2.99 -12.71
C GLU A 132 24.50 -2.10 -13.95
N TYR A 133 24.49 -0.78 -13.79
CA TYR A 133 24.60 0.19 -14.88
C TYR A 133 26.03 0.31 -15.45
N TYR A 134 27.07 0.18 -14.61
CA TYR A 134 28.46 0.28 -15.07
C TYR A 134 29.03 -1.04 -15.62
N TYR A 135 28.34 -2.15 -15.40
CA TYR A 135 28.81 -3.49 -15.77
C TYR A 135 27.94 -4.19 -16.85
N ASN A 136 26.95 -3.48 -17.41
CA ASN A 136 26.24 -3.83 -18.65
C ASN A 136 26.49 -2.75 -19.71
#